data_AF-A0A452ZE84-F1
#
_entry.id   AF-A0A452ZE84-F1
#
_cell.length_a   1.000
_cell.length_b   1.000
_cell.length_c   1.000
_cell.angle_alpha   90.00
_cell.angle_beta   90.00
_cell.angle_gamma   90.00
#
_symmetry.space_group_name_H-M   'P 1'
#
loop_
_entity.id
_entity.type
_entity.pdbx_description
1 polymer ?
#
loop_
_entity_poly.entity_id
_entity_poly.type
_entity_poly.pdbx_seq_one_letter_code
_entity_poly.pdbx_strand_id
1 'polypeptide(L)'
;QAVAGLAADGRQVVSRAKSEAANYEKVYGEPMPVKELADRVASYVHLCTLYWWLRPFGCGVILGGYDRDGPQLYMIEPSGLSYKYFGAALGKGR
;
A
#
# COMPACT_ATOMS: atom_id res chain seq x y z
N GLN A 1 -3.07 -9.13 -2.62
CA GLN A 1 -1.93 -8.59 -1.85
C GLN A 1 -0.76 -9.54 -2.01
N ALA A 2 0.39 -9.04 -2.43
CA ALA A 2 1.66 -9.75 -2.30
C ALA A 2 2.51 -8.95 -1.32
N VAL A 3 2.91 -9.59 -0.23
CA VAL A 3 3.70 -8.98 0.85
C VAL A 3 4.98 -9.78 0.96
N ALA A 4 6.11 -9.09 0.98
CA ALA A 4 7.38 -9.73 1.30
C ALA A 4 8.00 -9.09 2.54
N GLY A 5 8.32 -9.94 3.52
CA GLY A 5 8.74 -9.55 4.86
C GLY A 5 7.79 -10.08 5.92
N LEU A 6 7.56 -9.30 6.98
CA LEU A 6 6.72 -9.70 8.10
C LEU A 6 5.23 -9.80 7.66
N ALA A 7 4.70 -11.02 7.54
CA ALA A 7 3.32 -11.23 7.08
C ALA A 7 2.26 -10.58 7.99
N ALA A 8 2.56 -10.41 9.29
CA ALA A 8 1.67 -9.73 10.24
C ALA A 8 1.50 -8.24 9.91
N ASP A 9 2.59 -7.58 9.54
CA ASP A 9 2.61 -6.18 9.13
C ASP A 9 1.84 -5.97 7.82
N GLY A 10 2.01 -6.89 6.85
CA GLY A 10 1.24 -6.89 5.61
C GLY A 10 -0.27 -6.97 5.80
N ARG A 11 -0.73 -7.79 6.76
CA ARG A 11 -2.16 -7.89 7.09
C ARG A 11 -2.71 -6.56 7.64
N GLN A 12 -1.94 -5.84 8.46
CA GLN A 12 -2.35 -4.54 8.96
C GLN A 12 -2.49 -3.53 7.82
N VAL A 13 -1.50 -3.49 6.92
CA VAL A 13 -1.54 -2.62 5.74
C VAL A 13 -2.77 -2.90 4.88
N VAL A 14 -3.11 -4.17 4.66
CA VAL A 14 -4.29 -4.51 3.86
C VAL A 14 -5.61 -4.25 4.58
N SER A 15 -5.67 -4.46 5.88
CA SER A 15 -6.84 -4.05 6.66
C SER A 15 -7.04 -2.54 6.54
N ARG A 16 -5.96 -1.75 6.66
CA ARG A 16 -6.01 -0.30 6.51
C ARG A 16 -6.43 0.12 5.10
N ALA A 17 -5.85 -0.48 4.07
CA ALA A 17 -6.20 -0.21 2.68
C ALA A 17 -7.68 -0.48 2.39
N LYS A 18 -8.24 -1.59 2.92
CA LYS A 18 -9.67 -1.89 2.79
C LYS A 18 -10.55 -0.86 3.50
N SER A 19 -10.16 -0.44 4.71
CA SER A 19 -10.89 0.60 5.45
C SER A 19 -10.86 1.94 4.73
N GLU A 20 -9.72 2.33 4.15
CA GLU A 20 -9.61 3.56 3.35
C GLU A 20 -10.45 3.49 2.08
N ALA A 21 -10.41 2.37 1.33
CA ALA A 21 -11.23 2.19 0.13
C ALA A 21 -12.74 2.28 0.46
N ALA A 22 -13.19 1.61 1.53
CA ALA A 22 -14.58 1.67 1.96
C ALA A 22 -14.99 3.07 2.46
N ASN A 23 -14.06 3.81 3.08
CA ASN A 23 -14.32 5.19 3.48
C ASN A 23 -14.40 6.12 2.27
N TYR A 24 -13.52 5.95 1.29
CA TYR A 24 -13.53 6.72 0.05
C TYR A 24 -14.83 6.52 -0.72
N GLU A 25 -15.26 5.27 -0.90
CA GLU A 25 -16.53 4.94 -1.56
C GLU A 25 -17.73 5.55 -0.83
N LYS A 26 -17.71 5.60 0.51
CA LYS A 26 -18.78 6.26 1.30
C LYS A 26 -18.79 7.78 1.15
N VAL A 27 -17.62 8.40 1.01
CA VAL A 27 -17.48 9.86 0.95
C VAL A 27 -17.74 10.39 -0.46
N TYR A 28 -17.17 9.73 -1.48
CA TYR A 28 -17.19 10.18 -2.87
C TYR A 28 -18.19 9.42 -3.74
N GLY A 29 -18.71 8.28 -3.29
CA GLY A 29 -19.65 7.45 -4.06
C GLY A 29 -19.04 6.72 -5.26
N GLU A 30 -17.72 6.78 -5.42
CA GLU A 30 -16.98 6.17 -6.52
C GLU A 30 -15.89 5.21 -6.01
N PRO A 31 -15.51 4.18 -6.80
CA PRO A 31 -14.40 3.30 -6.43
C PRO A 31 -13.10 4.08 -6.37
N MET A 32 -12.30 3.82 -5.33
CA MET A 32 -11.05 4.56 -5.08
C MET A 32 -9.98 4.26 -6.14
N PRO A 33 -9.36 5.28 -6.74
CA PRO A 33 -8.29 5.08 -7.72
C PRO A 33 -7.06 4.46 -7.05
N VAL A 34 -6.38 3.56 -7.78
CA VAL A 34 -5.28 2.74 -7.24
C VAL A 34 -4.12 3.60 -6.77
N LYS A 35 -3.85 4.70 -7.50
CA LYS A 35 -2.84 5.69 -7.14
C LYS A 35 -3.10 6.30 -5.77
N GLU A 36 -4.34 6.72 -5.53
CA GLU A 36 -4.71 7.39 -4.28
C GLU A 36 -4.68 6.42 -3.10
N LEU A 37 -5.10 5.17 -3.31
CA LEU A 37 -4.94 4.11 -2.32
C LEU A 37 -3.46 3.86 -1.99
N ALA A 38 -2.59 3.85 -3.01
CA ALA A 38 -1.15 3.65 -2.81
C ALA A 38 -0.52 4.79 -2.01
N ASP A 39 -0.87 6.05 -2.32
CA ASP A 39 -0.35 7.22 -1.59
C ASP A 39 -0.83 7.26 -0.14
N ARG A 40 -2.08 6.85 0.13
CA ARG A 40 -2.61 6.74 1.51
C ARG A 40 -1.86 5.70 2.32
N VAL A 41 -1.60 4.53 1.73
CA VAL A 41 -0.84 3.47 2.39
C VAL A 41 0.63 3.88 2.59
N ALA A 42 1.24 4.50 1.59
CA ALA A 42 2.62 4.99 1.67
C ALA A 42 2.79 6.05 2.75
N SER A 43 1.85 7.01 2.84
CA SER A 43 1.81 8.01 3.92
C SER A 43 1.71 7.36 5.30
N TYR A 44 0.87 6.33 5.44
CA TYR A 44 0.74 5.60 6.70
C TYR A 44 2.05 4.89 7.10
N VAL A 45 2.73 4.25 6.15
CA VAL A 45 4.04 3.62 6.37
C VAL A 45 5.10 4.67 6.72
N HIS A 46 5.07 5.83 6.06
CA HIS A 46 5.97 6.95 6.34
C HIS A 46 5.79 7.48 7.78
N LEU A 47 4.55 7.66 8.23
CA LEU A 47 4.25 8.08 9.61
C LEU A 47 4.86 7.12 10.64
N CYS A 48 4.80 5.81 10.40
CA CYS A 48 5.44 4.82 11.28
C CYS A 48 6.96 4.94 11.37
N THR A 49 7.61 5.67 10.45
CA THR A 49 9.05 5.99 10.51
C THR A 49 9.33 7.30 11.23
N LEU A 50 8.37 8.24 11.23
CA LEU A 50 8.51 9.56 11.88
C LEU A 50 8.32 9.50 13.40
N TYR A 51 7.43 8.63 13.88
CA TYR A 51 7.16 8.52 15.32
C TYR A 51 8.11 7.51 15.97
N TRP A 52 8.94 7.99 16.90
CA TRP A 52 9.92 7.18 17.64
C TRP A 52 9.33 6.00 18.43
N TRP A 53 8.04 6.06 18.80
CA TRP A 53 7.32 4.99 19.51
C TRP A 53 6.72 3.93 18.57
N LEU A 54 6.63 4.21 17.27
CA LEU A 54 6.13 3.27 16.28
C LEU A 54 7.28 2.48 15.68
N ARG A 55 7.05 1.18 15.47
CA ARG A 55 7.98 0.31 14.77
C ARG A 55 7.79 0.50 13.26
N PRO A 56 8.85 0.78 12.49
CA PRO A 56 8.78 0.81 11.03
C PRO A 56 8.29 -0.53 10.47
N PHE A 57 7.55 -0.49 9.37
CA PHE A 57 7.06 -1.70 8.74
C PHE A 57 8.22 -2.53 8.19
N GLY A 58 8.27 -3.82 8.54
CA GLY A 58 9.32 -4.74 8.10
C GLY A 58 9.00 -5.46 6.78
N CYS A 59 8.08 -4.91 5.98
CA CYS A 59 7.61 -5.53 4.75
C CYS A 59 7.37 -4.50 3.65
N GLY A 60 7.70 -4.86 2.42
CA GLY A 60 7.21 -4.15 1.25
C GLY A 60 5.90 -4.77 0.77
N VAL A 61 5.01 -3.93 0.25
CA VAL A 61 3.67 -4.33 -0.21
C VAL A 61 3.52 -3.99 -1.67
N ILE A 62 3.05 -4.95 -2.47
CA ILE A 62 2.62 -4.71 -3.84
C ILE A 62 1.09 -4.59 -3.87
N LEU A 63 0.63 -3.44 -4.32
CA LEU A 63 -0.77 -3.13 -4.60
C LEU A 63 -0.98 -3.16 -6.10
N GLY A 64 -1.86 -4.05 -6.55
CA GLY A 64 -2.35 -4.08 -7.92
C GLY A 64 -3.83 -3.80 -7.91
N GLY A 65 -4.29 -2.97 -8.85
CA GLY A 65 -5.69 -2.69 -9.04
C GLY A 65 -6.00 -2.33 -10.48
N TYR A 66 -7.29 -2.33 -10.80
CA TYR A 66 -7.79 -1.93 -12.10
C TYR A 66 -8.57 -0.64 -11.94
N ASP A 67 -8.15 0.41 -12.63
CA ASP A 67 -8.78 1.73 -12.62
C ASP A 67 -9.36 2.05 -14.00
N ARG A 68 -10.00 3.21 -14.18
CA ARG A 68 -10.51 3.68 -15.47
C ARG A 68 -9.40 3.78 -16.53
N ASP A 69 -8.17 4.09 -16.11
CA ASP A 69 -6.97 4.13 -16.97
C ASP A 69 -6.33 2.75 -17.22
N GLY A 70 -6.95 1.67 -16.75
CA GLY A 70 -6.48 0.29 -16.93
C GLY A 70 -5.75 -0.29 -15.71
N PRO A 71 -5.02 -1.42 -15.88
CA PRO A 71 -4.34 -2.10 -14.80
C PRO A 71 -3.12 -1.29 -14.33
N GLN A 72 -3.06 -1.01 -13.04
CA GLN A 72 -1.93 -0.31 -12.42
C GLN A 72 -1.36 -1.10 -11.26
N LEU A 73 -0.03 -1.13 -11.17
CA LEU A 73 0.69 -1.83 -10.13
C LEU A 73 1.63 -0.84 -9.41
N TYR A 74 1.51 -0.82 -8.10
CA TYR A 74 2.25 0.03 -7.19
C TYR A 74 3.00 -0.82 -6.19
N MET A 75 4.26 -0.49 -5.97
CA MET A 75 5.07 -1.06 -4.90
C MET A 75 5.29 0.01 -3.84
N ILE A 76 5.01 -0.36 -2.60
CA ILE A 76 5.21 0.49 -1.43
C ILE A 76 6.36 -0.10 -0.64
N GLU A 77 7.38 0.74 -0.45
CA GLU A 77 8.54 0.43 0.36
C GLU A 77 8.31 0.82 1.83
N PRO A 78 8.98 0.13 2.77
CA PRO A 78 8.86 0.43 4.20
C PRO A 78 9.36 1.83 4.59
N SER A 79 10.04 2.54 3.67
CA SER A 79 10.42 3.95 3.78
C SER A 79 9.24 4.91 3.61
N GLY A 80 8.10 4.43 3.13
CA GLY A 80 6.93 5.24 2.80
C GLY A 80 6.93 5.79 1.36
N LEU A 81 7.76 5.23 0.48
CA LEU A 81 7.75 5.58 -0.95
C LEU A 81 6.81 4.66 -1.72
N SER A 82 5.97 5.26 -2.58
CA SER A 82 5.12 4.57 -3.56
C SER A 82 5.70 4.75 -4.96
N TYR A 83 5.91 3.65 -5.68
CA TYR A 83 6.37 3.68 -7.07
C TYR A 83 5.43 2.87 -7.96
N LYS A 84 5.10 3.41 -9.13
CA LYS A 84 4.35 2.69 -10.17
C LYS A 84 5.31 1.80 -10.96
N TYR A 85 4.97 0.54 -11.09
CA TYR A 85 5.75 -0.44 -11.85
C TYR A 85 4.86 -1.13 -12.89
N PHE A 86 5.46 -1.57 -13.99
CA PHE A 86 4.82 -2.50 -14.93
C PHE A 86 4.90 -3.96 -14.45
N GLY A 87 5.91 -4.26 -13.63
CA GLY A 87 6.06 -5.51 -12.90
C GLY A 87 6.94 -5.26 -11.67
N ALA A 88 6.55 -5.81 -10.52
CA ALA A 88 7.32 -5.69 -9.29
C ALA A 88 7.51 -7.07 -8.67
N ALA A 89 8.71 -7.31 -8.13
CA ALA A 89 9.06 -8.49 -7.36
C ALA A 89 9.54 -8.05 -5.98
N LEU A 90 9.01 -8.68 -4.93
CA LEU A 90 9.30 -8.39 -3.54
C LEU A 90 9.63 -9.72 -2.85
N GLY A 91 10.79 -9.81 -2.18
CA GLY A 91 11.20 -11.00 -1.43
C GLY A 91 12.68 -11.36 -1.56
N LYS A 92 13.06 -12.48 -0.92
CA LYS A 92 14.45 -12.96 -0.77
C LYS A 92 15.09 -13.49 -2.07
N GLY A 93 14.31 -13.56 -3.15
CA GLY A 93 14.74 -14.01 -4.48
C GLY A 93 14.57 -12.92 -5.54
N ARG A 94 14.91 -11.67 -5.19
CA ARG A 94 15.28 -10.67 -6.20
C ARG A 94 16.69 -10.97 -6.70
#